data_AF-R2SX65-F1
#
_entry.id   AF-R2SX65-F1
#
_cell.length_a   1.000
_cell.length_b   1.000
_cell.length_c   1.000
_cell.angle_alpha   90.00
_cell.angle_beta   90.00
_cell.angle_gamma   90.00
#
_symmetry.space_group_name_H-M   'P 1'
#
loop_
_entity.id
_entity.type
_entity.pdbx_description
1 polymer ?
#
loop_
_entity_poly.entity_id
_entity_poly.type
_entity_poly.pdbx_seq_one_letter_code
_entity_poly.pdbx_strand_id
1 'polypeptide(L)'
;MEIGLVYLVTATKQNVVLLEQIKAQGLFPNFTDKEKEELDDALIEAKQAVEMTKLASEILDQLSGTYNNLLNNNLNDTMKILTIWSLLLTIPTIVTGFFGMNMPLPFEHSEIGWIISLFISLGLSVWLIVVLWRRIR
;
A
#
# COMPACT_ATOMS: atom_id res chain seq x y z
N MET A 1 -15.71 -3.81 -1.86
CA MET A 1 -15.72 -5.02 -1.03
C MET A 1 -16.17 -4.70 0.40
N GLU A 2 -15.60 -3.67 1.04
CA GLU A 2 -16.01 -3.18 2.38
C GLU A 2 -17.53 -2.99 2.52
N ILE A 3 -18.20 -2.31 1.58
CA ILE A 3 -19.64 -2.02 1.66
C ILE A 3 -20.50 -3.30 1.73
N GLY A 4 -20.11 -4.35 0.99
CA GLY A 4 -20.85 -5.62 0.98
C GLY A 4 -20.71 -6.40 2.28
N LEU A 5 -19.55 -6.30 2.92
CA LEU A 5 -19.27 -6.98 4.18
C LEU A 5 -19.86 -6.24 5.37
N VAL A 6 -19.81 -4.91 5.35
CA VAL A 6 -20.53 -4.04 6.30
C VAL A 6 -22.03 -4.33 6.24
N TYR A 7 -22.59 -4.52 5.03
CA TYR A 7 -23.98 -4.93 4.86
C TYR A 7 -24.24 -6.32 5.47
N LEU A 8 -23.35 -7.30 5.24
CA LEU A 8 -23.47 -8.64 5.83
C LEU A 8 -23.43 -8.61 7.36
N VAL A 9 -22.46 -7.92 7.95
CA VAL A 9 -22.35 -7.75 9.41
C VAL A 9 -23.61 -7.08 9.98
N THR A 10 -24.14 -6.07 9.27
CA THR A 10 -25.34 -5.37 9.70
C THR A 10 -26.58 -6.28 9.60
N ALA A 11 -26.71 -7.02 8.50
CA ALA A 11 -27.83 -7.94 8.27
C ALA A 11 -27.83 -9.11 9.27
N THR A 12 -26.68 -9.74 9.54
CA THR A 12 -26.58 -10.81 10.55
C THR A 12 -26.92 -10.28 11.93
N LYS A 13 -26.47 -9.07 12.28
CA LYS A 13 -26.78 -8.45 13.57
C LYS A 13 -28.27 -8.10 13.70
N GLN A 14 -28.89 -7.60 12.63
CA GLN A 14 -30.34 -7.38 12.60
C GLN A 14 -31.13 -8.68 12.75
N ASN A 15 -30.70 -9.76 12.10
CA ASN A 15 -31.35 -11.07 12.25
C ASN A 15 -31.29 -11.57 13.70
N VAL A 16 -30.15 -11.42 14.38
CA VAL A 16 -30.04 -11.74 15.82
C VAL A 16 -31.02 -10.91 16.64
N VAL A 17 -31.08 -9.59 16.42
CA VAL A 17 -32.01 -8.71 17.15
C VAL A 17 -33.47 -9.13 16.93
N LEU A 18 -33.84 -9.49 15.69
CA LEU A 18 -35.19 -9.99 15.39
C LEU A 18 -35.49 -11.31 16.11
N LEU A 19 -34.54 -12.25 16.14
CA LEU A 19 -34.69 -13.52 16.87
C LEU A 19 -34.81 -13.28 18.39
N GLU A 20 -34.04 -12.35 18.95
CA GLU A 20 -34.17 -11.93 20.36
C GLU A 20 -35.52 -11.27 20.63
N GLN A 21 -36.04 -10.46 19.71
CA GLN A 21 -37.36 -9.85 19.83
C GLN A 21 -38.49 -10.89 19.76
N ILE A 22 -38.41 -11.87 18.85
CA ILE A 22 -39.35 -12.99 18.78
C ILE A 22 -39.33 -13.76 20.12
N LYS A 23 -38.13 -13.95 20.69
CA LYS A 23 -37.97 -14.60 21.99
C LYS A 23 -38.58 -13.77 23.14
N ALA A 24 -38.40 -12.45 23.12
CA ALA A 24 -38.80 -11.55 24.20
C ALA A 24 -40.28 -11.10 24.16
N GLN A 25 -40.87 -10.91 22.97
CA GLN A 25 -42.24 -10.42 22.82
C GLN A 25 -43.33 -11.46 23.06
N GLY A 26 -42.98 -12.70 23.38
CA GLY A 26 -43.97 -13.66 23.86
C GLY A 26 -44.97 -14.09 22.80
N LEU A 27 -44.53 -14.38 21.57
CA LEU A 27 -45.26 -15.31 20.66
C LEU A 27 -45.37 -16.74 21.25
N PHE A 28 -44.73 -16.94 22.41
CA PHE A 28 -44.63 -18.14 23.24
C PHE A 28 -45.92 -18.89 23.63
N PRO A 29 -47.14 -18.32 23.70
CA PRO A 29 -48.31 -19.10 24.08
C PRO A 29 -48.60 -20.27 23.14
N ASN A 30 -48.13 -20.19 21.88
CA ASN A 30 -48.40 -21.19 20.85
C ASN A 30 -47.19 -22.08 20.48
N PHE A 31 -46.01 -21.88 21.10
CA PHE A 31 -44.84 -22.69 20.79
C PHE A 31 -44.73 -23.92 21.69
N THR A 32 -44.55 -25.06 21.06
CA THR A 32 -44.18 -26.34 21.67
C THR A 32 -42.79 -26.24 22.28
N ASP A 33 -42.47 -27.09 23.28
CA ASP A 33 -41.15 -27.05 23.93
C ASP A 33 -40.00 -27.32 22.95
N LYS A 34 -40.24 -28.15 21.92
CA LYS A 34 -39.29 -28.39 20.82
C LYS A 34 -38.99 -27.13 20.00
N GLU A 35 -40.00 -26.30 19.72
CA GLU A 35 -39.83 -25.07 18.94
C GLU A 35 -39.06 -24.00 19.73
N LYS A 36 -39.16 -24.01 21.06
CA LYS A 36 -38.36 -23.14 21.93
C LYS A 36 -36.89 -23.53 21.93
N GLU A 37 -36.60 -24.83 21.97
CA GLU A 37 -35.24 -25.37 21.89
C GLU A 37 -34.60 -25.03 20.53
N GLU A 38 -35.31 -25.28 19.43
CA GLU A 38 -34.84 -24.93 18.07
C GLU A 38 -34.60 -23.42 17.92
N LEU A 39 -35.43 -22.57 18.52
CA LEU A 39 -35.23 -21.11 18.51
C LEU A 39 -33.97 -20.70 19.30
N ASP A 40 -33.66 -21.38 20.41
CA ASP A 40 -32.47 -21.07 21.20
C ASP A 40 -31.19 -21.48 20.48
N ASP A 41 -31.19 -22.65 19.84
CA ASP A 41 -30.10 -23.11 18.98
C ASP A 41 -29.89 -22.16 17.80
N ALA A 42 -30.96 -21.77 17.10
CA ALA A 42 -30.90 -20.81 16.01
C ALA A 42 -30.37 -19.44 16.46
N LEU A 43 -30.69 -19.01 17.69
CA LEU A 43 -30.15 -17.79 18.27
C LEU A 43 -28.64 -17.88 18.51
N ILE A 44 -28.16 -19.02 19.02
CA ILE A 44 -26.74 -19.28 19.25
C ILE A 44 -25.98 -19.28 17.92
N GLU A 45 -26.48 -19.99 16.91
CA GLU A 45 -25.88 -20.03 15.58
C GLU A 45 -25.88 -18.66 14.91
N ALA A 46 -26.98 -17.90 15.02
CA ALA A 46 -27.05 -16.54 14.47
C ALA A 46 -26.04 -15.60 15.14
N LYS A 47 -25.86 -15.69 16.46
CA LYS A 47 -24.82 -14.92 17.18
C LYS A 47 -23.42 -15.31 16.74
N GLN A 48 -23.17 -16.60 16.52
CA GLN A 48 -21.90 -17.08 16.00
C GLN A 48 -21.64 -16.56 14.58
N ALA A 49 -22.66 -16.54 13.71
CA ALA A 49 -22.57 -16.00 12.37
C ALA A 49 -22.20 -14.51 12.38
N VAL A 50 -22.78 -13.71 13.29
CA VAL A 50 -22.39 -12.29 13.49
C VAL A 50 -20.90 -12.18 13.79
N GLU A 51 -20.39 -12.93 14.76
CA GLU A 51 -18.98 -12.85 15.16
C GLU A 51 -18.05 -13.28 14.01
N MET A 52 -18.40 -14.34 13.28
CA MET A 52 -17.64 -14.77 12.10
C MET A 52 -17.60 -13.70 11.00
N THR A 53 -18.74 -13.06 10.70
CA THR A 53 -18.79 -11.98 9.70
C THR A 53 -17.98 -10.76 10.13
N LYS A 54 -17.96 -10.44 11.43
CA LYS A 54 -17.16 -9.35 11.98
C LYS A 54 -15.66 -9.64 11.89
N LEU A 55 -15.23 -10.83 12.29
CA LEU A 55 -13.83 -11.27 12.16
C LEU A 55 -13.36 -11.23 10.69
N ALA A 56 -14.20 -11.70 9.76
CA ALA A 56 -13.90 -11.61 8.34
C ALA A 56 -13.71 -10.15 7.88
N SER A 57 -14.48 -9.21 8.43
CA SER A 57 -14.31 -7.77 8.16
C SER A 57 -13.01 -7.22 8.68
N GLU A 58 -12.65 -7.53 9.92
CA GLU A 58 -11.39 -7.09 10.51
C GLU A 58 -10.19 -7.62 9.72
N ILE A 59 -10.22 -8.88 9.28
CA ILE A 59 -9.16 -9.48 8.46
C ILE A 59 -9.07 -8.78 7.09
N LEU A 60 -10.20 -8.51 6.44
CA LEU A 60 -10.18 -7.85 5.13
C LEU A 60 -9.69 -6.41 5.21
N ASP A 61 -10.04 -5.68 6.28
CA ASP A 61 -9.53 -4.32 6.52
C ASP A 61 -8.01 -4.35 6.76
N GLN A 62 -7.52 -5.32 7.54
CA GLN A 62 -6.08 -5.51 7.77
C GLN A 62 -5.33 -5.89 6.47
N LEU A 63 -5.93 -6.74 5.63
CA LEU A 63 -5.38 -7.11 4.34
C LEU A 63 -5.32 -5.90 3.39
N SER A 64 -6.40 -5.11 3.34
CA SER A 64 -6.48 -3.86 2.56
C SER A 64 -5.38 -2.88 2.99
N GLY A 65 -5.22 -2.67 4.31
CA GLY A 65 -4.15 -1.85 4.86
C GLY A 65 -2.76 -2.36 4.49
N THR A 66 -2.53 -3.67 4.57
CA THR A 66 -1.26 -4.29 4.17
C THR A 66 -0.99 -4.14 2.67
N TYR A 67 -2.00 -4.35 1.84
CA TYR A 67 -1.90 -4.17 0.39
C TYR A 67 -1.56 -2.73 0.02
N ASN A 68 -2.20 -1.76 0.66
CA ASN A 68 -1.88 -0.34 0.48
C ASN A 68 -0.44 -0.02 0.91
N ASN A 69 0.04 -0.61 2.02
CA ASN A 69 1.44 -0.47 2.43
C ASN A 69 2.42 -1.07 1.42
N LEU A 70 2.12 -2.24 0.85
CA LEU A 70 2.91 -2.85 -0.22
C LEU A 70 2.90 -1.99 -1.49
N LEU A 71 1.75 -1.44 -1.87
CA LEU A 71 1.63 -0.53 -3.01
C LEU A 71 2.49 0.72 -2.79
N ASN A 72 2.39 1.36 -1.62
CA ASN A 72 3.18 2.54 -1.27
C ASN A 72 4.68 2.23 -1.24
N ASN A 73 5.09 1.06 -0.75
CA ASN A 73 6.48 0.63 -0.80
C ASN A 73 6.96 0.45 -2.25
N ASN A 74 6.17 -0.20 -3.11
CA ASN A 74 6.48 -0.36 -4.52
C ASN A 74 6.56 0.98 -5.25
N LEU A 75 5.66 1.92 -4.93
CA LEU A 75 5.72 3.29 -5.46
C LEU A 75 6.98 4.01 -5.01
N ASN A 76 7.31 3.95 -3.72
CA ASN A 76 8.55 4.53 -3.20
C ASN A 76 9.79 3.93 -3.86
N ASP A 77 9.82 2.61 -4.07
CA ASP A 77 10.95 1.95 -4.74
C ASP A 77 11.03 2.32 -6.23
N THR A 78 9.90 2.41 -6.92
CA THR A 78 9.83 2.90 -8.30
C THR A 78 10.33 4.34 -8.41
N MET A 79 9.90 5.21 -7.50
CA MET A 79 10.35 6.61 -7.44
C MET A 79 11.84 6.72 -7.16
N LYS A 80 12.39 5.89 -6.26
CA LYS A 80 13.85 5.80 -6.04
C LYS A 80 14.59 5.41 -7.31
N ILE A 81 14.11 4.39 -8.03
CA ILE A 81 14.72 3.95 -9.29
C ILE A 81 14.73 5.08 -10.33
N LEU A 82 13.59 5.74 -10.54
CA LEU A 82 13.49 6.88 -11.47
C LEU A 82 14.42 8.04 -11.07
N THR A 83 14.50 8.35 -9.77
CA THR A 83 15.38 9.41 -9.25
C THR A 83 16.85 9.09 -9.48
N ILE A 84 17.27 7.84 -9.24
CA ILE A 84 18.65 7.39 -9.48
C ILE A 84 18.99 7.51 -10.96
N TRP A 85 18.11 7.04 -11.86
CA TRP A 85 18.33 7.18 -13.31
C TRP A 85 18.40 8.63 -13.76
N SER A 86 17.51 9.49 -13.26
CA SER A 86 17.51 10.91 -13.57
C SER A 86 18.82 11.59 -13.16
N LEU A 87 19.31 11.32 -11.94
CA LEU A 87 20.58 11.87 -11.45
C LEU A 87 21.79 11.35 -12.22
N LEU A 88 21.77 10.06 -12.57
CA LEU A 88 22.82 9.45 -13.38
C LEU A 88 22.93 10.11 -14.76
N LEU A 89 21.80 10.40 -15.41
CA LEU A 89 21.78 11.05 -16.73
C LEU A 89 22.07 12.56 -16.67
N THR A 90 21.73 13.23 -15.57
CA THR A 90 21.89 14.68 -15.43
C THR A 90 23.36 15.09 -15.40
N ILE A 91 24.24 14.33 -14.73
CA ILE A 91 25.65 14.72 -14.54
C ILE A 91 26.43 14.74 -15.87
N PRO A 92 26.39 13.67 -16.71
CA PRO A 92 27.00 13.72 -18.04
C PRO A 92 26.41 14.82 -18.90
N THR A 93 25.09 15.04 -18.85
CA THR A 93 24.41 16.09 -19.63
C THR A 93 24.88 17.50 -19.25
N ILE A 94 25.11 17.76 -17.96
CA ILE A 94 25.68 19.04 -17.51
C ILE A 94 27.09 19.21 -18.05
N VAL A 95 27.94 18.18 -17.94
CA VAL A 95 29.33 18.27 -18.40
C VAL A 95 29.41 18.43 -19.91
N THR A 96 28.66 17.63 -20.68
CA THR A 96 28.61 17.77 -22.15
C THR A 96 27.99 19.10 -22.55
N GLY A 97 27.00 19.61 -21.81
CA GLY A 97 26.42 20.94 -22.01
C GLY A 97 27.44 22.05 -21.86
N PHE A 98 28.24 22.05 -20.78
CA PHE A 98 29.28 23.05 -20.55
C PHE A 98 30.38 23.03 -21.62
N PHE A 99 30.84 21.83 -22.02
CA PHE A 99 31.90 21.68 -23.04
C PHE A 99 31.37 21.81 -24.48
N GLY A 100 30.06 21.70 -24.69
CA GLY A 100 29.39 21.94 -25.97
C GLY A 100 29.02 23.40 -26.21
N MET A 101 29.17 24.27 -25.20
CA MET A 101 29.03 25.71 -25.38
C MET A 101 30.30 26.26 -26.03
N ASN A 102 30.14 27.06 -27.09
CA ASN A 102 31.23 27.80 -27.76
C ASN A 102 31.76 28.95 -26.88
N MET A 103 32.12 28.66 -25.63
CA MET A 103 32.75 29.58 -24.69
C MET A 103 34.24 29.21 -24.59
N PRO A 104 35.17 30.17 -24.65
CA PRO A 104 36.59 29.89 -24.51
C PRO A 104 36.88 29.33 -23.12
N LEU A 105 37.01 28.01 -23.05
CA LEU A 105 37.24 27.27 -21.82
C LEU A 105 38.76 27.09 -21.62
N PRO A 106 39.26 27.18 -20.37
CA PRO A 106 40.59 26.67 -20.08
C PRO A 106 40.61 25.18 -20.52
N PHE A 107 41.62 24.77 -21.28
CA PHE A 107 41.77 23.46 -21.96
C PHE A 107 41.15 23.27 -23.36
N GLU A 108 40.57 24.30 -23.99
CA GLU A 108 40.00 24.21 -25.37
C GLU A 108 41.04 23.84 -26.45
N HIS A 109 42.31 24.23 -26.29
CA HIS A 109 43.40 23.96 -27.25
C HIS A 109 44.23 22.70 -26.93
N SER A 110 43.88 21.94 -25.90
CA SER A 110 44.58 20.70 -25.56
C SER A 110 43.80 19.50 -26.11
N GLU A 111 44.46 18.63 -26.89
CA GLU A 111 43.90 17.35 -27.37
C GLU A 111 43.41 16.43 -26.22
N ILE A 112 43.78 16.74 -24.98
CA ILE A 112 43.47 15.98 -23.76
C ILE A 112 42.32 16.60 -22.96
N GLY A 113 41.87 17.83 -23.30
CA GLY A 113 40.83 18.55 -22.57
C GLY A 113 39.49 17.80 -22.50
N TRP A 114 39.12 17.12 -23.60
CA TRP A 114 37.91 16.30 -23.65
C TRP A 114 38.01 15.05 -22.74
N ILE A 115 39.21 14.47 -22.59
CA ILE A 115 39.47 13.32 -21.72
C ILE A 115 39.37 13.73 -20.24
N ILE A 116 39.95 14.88 -19.88
CA ILE A 116 39.88 15.42 -18.52
C ILE A 116 38.43 15.71 -18.13
N SER A 117 37.65 16.31 -19.03
CA SER A 117 36.21 16.54 -18.86
C SER A 117 35.44 15.24 -18.61
N LEU A 118 35.73 14.19 -19.39
CA LEU A 118 35.12 12.87 -19.24
C LEU A 118 35.41 12.27 -17.86
N PHE A 119 36.66 12.34 -17.39
CA PHE A 119 37.05 11.81 -16.08
C PHE A 119 36.43 12.59 -14.91
N ILE A 120 36.31 13.91 -15.01
CA ILE A 120 35.64 14.74 -14.00
C ILE A 120 34.14 14.40 -13.94
N SER A 121 33.48 14.26 -15.09
CA SER A 121 32.08 13.86 -15.20
C SER A 121 31.83 12.48 -14.57
N LEU A 122 32.67 11.51 -14.92
CA LEU A 122 32.58 10.15 -14.41
C LEU A 122 32.82 10.12 -12.89
N GLY A 123 33.82 10.86 -12.41
CA GLY A 123 34.15 10.98 -10.99
C GLY A 123 33.01 11.59 -10.18
N LEU A 124 32.41 12.68 -10.64
CA LEU A 124 31.25 13.31 -10.00
C LEU A 124 30.02 12.40 -10.01
N SER A 125 29.80 11.68 -11.12
CA SER A 125 28.72 10.69 -11.24
C SER A 125 28.87 9.57 -10.22
N VAL A 126 30.05 8.96 -10.14
CA VAL A 126 30.37 7.90 -9.19
C VAL A 126 30.26 8.40 -7.75
N TRP A 127 30.76 9.61 -7.46
CA TRP A 127 30.68 10.20 -6.12
C TRP A 127 29.23 10.41 -5.67
N LEU A 128 28.37 10.98 -6.53
CA LEU A 128 26.95 11.17 -6.22
C LEU A 128 26.21 9.84 -6.02
N ILE A 129 26.50 8.84 -6.86
CA ILE A 129 25.95 7.48 -6.72
C ILE A 129 26.36 6.89 -5.36
N VAL A 130 27.64 6.98 -4.98
CA VAL A 130 28.13 6.45 -3.69
C VAL A 130 27.48 7.14 -2.50
N VAL A 131 27.30 8.47 -2.54
CA VAL A 131 26.63 9.23 -1.48
C VAL A 131 25.15 8.85 -1.37
N LEU A 132 24.44 8.72 -2.49
CA LEU A 132 23.05 8.26 -2.51
C LEU A 132 22.91 6.84 -1.97
N TRP A 133 23.81 5.94 -2.36
CA TRP A 133 23.79 4.56 -1.89
C TRP A 133 24.03 4.44 -0.39
N ARG A 134 24.88 5.32 0.18
CA ARG A 134 25.08 5.42 1.64
C ARG A 134 23.91 6.03 2.40
N ARG A 135 23.06 6.82 1.74
CA ARG A 135 21.91 7.49 2.36
C ARG A 135 20.61 6.67 2.23
N ILE A 136 20.52 5.82 1.21
CA ILE A 136 19.35 4.95 0.95
C ILE A 136 19.43 3.64 1.75
N ARG A 137 20.64 3.22 2.15
CA ARG A 137 20.88 2.11 3.09
C ARG A 137 20.74 2.58 4.53
#